data_AF-A0A171BI69-F1
#
_entry.id   AF-A0A171BI69-F1
#
_cell.length_a   1.000
_cell.length_b   1.000
_cell.length_c   1.000
_cell.angle_alpha   90.00
_cell.angle_beta   90.00
_cell.angle_gamma   90.00
#
_symmetry.space_group_name_H-M   'P 1'
#
loop_
_entity.id
_entity.type
_entity.pdbx_description
1 polymer ?
#
loop_
_entity_poly.entity_id
_entity_poly.type
_entity_poly.pdbx_seq_one_letter_code
_entity_poly.pdbx_strand_id
1 'polypeptide(L)'
;MSSGYEEISFGGGDPDREPWLQAWVRAHARALTVCFTVAAVLVAAGAGGRHLYERSREPLPPPDAPFPTQVRIAAHLCGLGAEAWACRERREATEADGRAVEARMRTMPELAEAVLVSKEEDRRRTLAYYTDAGEPEKIELAFLHARVEGTLRRSADFAAVAERLRELPGVNRVLRVPTDFWAGRADFAVHLCGTDDWSRYACPKHRPAGATGSASPVEKRAVLDRIWALPGAETVYLESRDHRIRLLRHYHPERPAGDPLFRFDRSYETFYVRFSGPADLPAAAAALKSLPGVRSVAPVRAEGHPEGHSLAEGRGGDVVGS
;
A
#
# COMPACT_ATOMS: atom_id res chain seq x y z
N MET A 1 -36.88 51.13 24.62
CA MET A 1 -37.44 50.33 23.51
C MET A 1 -37.76 48.95 24.07
N SER A 2 -39.04 48.60 24.09
CA SER A 2 -39.63 47.52 24.89
C SER A 2 -39.42 46.15 24.24
N SER A 3 -39.06 45.14 25.04
CA SER A 3 -38.96 43.74 24.64
C SER A 3 -40.33 43.06 24.79
N GLY A 4 -40.86 42.50 23.70
CA GLY A 4 -42.03 41.62 23.74
C GLY A 4 -41.58 40.16 23.74
N TYR A 5 -41.68 39.50 24.88
CA TYR A 5 -41.69 38.04 24.97
C TYR A 5 -43.15 37.58 24.87
N GLU A 6 -43.52 36.92 23.77
CA GLU A 6 -44.77 36.16 23.68
C GLU A 6 -44.61 34.88 24.51
N GLU A 7 -45.19 34.85 25.71
CA GLU A 7 -45.43 33.61 26.45
C GLU A 7 -46.49 32.79 25.71
N ILE A 8 -46.05 31.73 25.03
CA ILE A 8 -46.93 30.66 24.57
C ILE A 8 -47.39 29.89 25.82
N SER A 9 -48.48 30.37 26.43
CA SER A 9 -49.19 29.65 27.49
C SER A 9 -49.94 28.49 26.86
N PHE A 10 -49.33 27.30 26.89
CA PHE A 10 -50.03 26.05 26.63
C PHE A 10 -51.08 25.89 27.72
N GLY A 11 -52.34 26.14 27.36
CA GLY A 11 -53.49 26.15 28.25
C GLY A 11 -53.52 24.95 29.19
N GLY A 12 -53.84 25.25 30.45
CA GLY A 12 -54.00 24.29 31.53
C GLY A 12 -54.89 23.12 31.15
N GLY A 13 -54.49 21.94 31.61
CA GLY A 13 -55.16 20.67 31.35
C GLY A 13 -56.64 20.73 31.71
N ASP A 14 -57.48 20.51 30.71
CA ASP A 14 -58.88 20.14 30.85
C ASP A 14 -58.93 18.71 31.43
N PRO A 15 -59.32 18.51 32.70
CA PRO A 15 -59.33 17.20 33.34
C PRO A 15 -60.34 16.22 32.71
N ASP A 16 -61.27 16.72 31.89
CA ASP A 16 -62.28 15.90 31.21
C ASP A 16 -61.83 15.42 29.82
N ARG A 17 -60.62 15.80 29.36
CA ARG A 17 -60.06 15.38 28.07
C ARG A 17 -59.35 14.02 28.09
N GLU A 18 -59.10 13.44 29.25
CA GLU A 18 -58.37 12.17 29.43
C GLU A 18 -59.19 10.86 29.49
N PRO A 19 -60.48 10.80 29.89
CA PRO A 19 -61.15 9.51 30.13
C PRO A 19 -61.39 8.70 28.85
N TRP A 20 -61.62 9.36 27.70
CA TRP A 20 -61.81 8.66 26.42
C TRP A 20 -60.51 8.06 25.87
N LEU A 21 -59.37 8.74 26.07
CA LEU A 21 -58.04 8.23 25.69
C LEU A 21 -57.70 6.99 26.51
N GLN A 22 -57.98 7.00 27.82
CA GLN A 22 -57.75 5.83 28.66
C GLN A 22 -58.63 4.64 28.25
N ALA A 23 -59.90 4.87 27.91
CA ALA A 23 -60.79 3.83 27.41
C ALA A 23 -60.31 3.25 26.07
N TRP A 24 -59.84 4.12 25.16
CA TRP A 24 -59.30 3.72 23.86
C TRP A 24 -57.99 2.92 24.02
N VAL A 25 -57.06 3.38 24.84
CA VAL A 25 -55.80 2.68 25.13
C VAL A 25 -56.08 1.31 25.74
N ARG A 26 -57.03 1.20 26.68
CA ARG A 26 -57.42 -0.11 27.24
C ARG A 26 -58.01 -1.04 26.17
N ALA A 27 -58.90 -0.51 25.31
CA ALA A 27 -59.48 -1.28 24.21
C ALA A 27 -58.43 -1.77 23.20
N HIS A 28 -57.36 -0.99 22.98
CA HIS A 28 -56.31 -1.29 22.00
C HIS A 28 -54.99 -1.74 22.61
N ALA A 29 -54.92 -2.00 23.93
CA ALA A 29 -53.67 -2.26 24.64
C ALA A 29 -52.88 -3.43 24.04
N ARG A 30 -53.58 -4.50 23.61
CA ARG A 30 -52.95 -5.65 22.96
C ARG A 30 -52.34 -5.28 21.60
N ALA A 31 -53.07 -4.52 20.77
CA ALA A 31 -52.57 -4.07 19.48
C ALA A 31 -51.37 -3.13 19.64
N LEU A 32 -51.44 -2.18 20.59
CA LEU A 32 -50.33 -1.29 20.92
C LEU A 32 -49.11 -2.05 21.43
N THR A 33 -49.30 -3.06 22.27
CA THR A 33 -48.20 -3.93 22.76
C THR A 33 -47.55 -4.69 21.62
N VAL A 34 -48.35 -5.25 20.70
CA VAL A 34 -47.84 -5.94 19.51
C VAL A 34 -47.06 -4.96 18.62
N CYS A 35 -47.61 -3.79 18.32
CA CYS A 35 -46.93 -2.77 17.52
C CYS A 35 -45.60 -2.33 18.16
N PHE A 36 -45.59 -2.06 19.46
CA PHE A 36 -44.38 -1.70 20.20
C PHE A 36 -43.34 -2.83 20.15
N THR A 37 -43.77 -4.08 20.34
CA THR A 37 -42.88 -5.25 20.28
C THR A 37 -42.27 -5.40 18.89
N VAL A 38 -43.07 -5.29 17.83
CA VAL A 38 -42.58 -5.36 16.45
C VAL A 38 -41.60 -4.22 16.16
N ALA A 39 -41.93 -2.99 16.55
CA ALA A 39 -41.04 -1.85 16.38
C ALA A 39 -39.70 -2.06 17.12
N ALA A 40 -39.74 -2.56 18.37
CA ALA A 40 -38.54 -2.88 19.14
C ALA A 40 -37.68 -3.96 18.48
N VAL A 41 -38.29 -5.02 17.94
CA VAL A 41 -37.57 -6.07 17.19
C VAL A 41 -36.93 -5.52 15.93
N LEU A 42 -37.63 -4.69 15.16
CA LEU A 42 -37.09 -4.07 13.95
C LEU A 42 -35.92 -3.12 14.26
N VAL A 43 -36.02 -2.32 15.33
CA VAL A 43 -34.92 -1.46 15.79
C VAL A 43 -33.72 -2.30 16.24
N ALA A 44 -33.94 -3.37 17.02
CA ALA A 44 -32.87 -4.26 17.46
C ALA A 44 -32.20 -4.99 16.28
N ALA A 45 -32.98 -5.47 15.30
CA ALA A 45 -32.47 -6.08 14.08
C ALA A 45 -31.70 -5.08 13.22
N GLY A 46 -32.19 -3.84 13.10
CA GLY A 46 -31.51 -2.77 12.39
C GLY A 46 -30.18 -2.39 13.04
N ALA A 47 -30.15 -2.25 14.37
CA ALA A 47 -28.93 -1.99 15.13
C ALA A 47 -27.93 -3.16 15.03
N GLY A 48 -28.41 -4.40 15.16
CA GLY A 48 -27.59 -5.61 15.03
C GLY A 48 -27.01 -5.77 13.62
N GLY A 49 -27.82 -5.57 12.58
CA GLY A 49 -27.38 -5.60 11.19
C GLY A 49 -26.34 -4.52 10.88
N ARG A 50 -26.56 -3.30 11.38
CA ARG A 50 -25.57 -2.21 11.27
C ARG A 50 -24.26 -2.54 11.97
N HIS A 51 -24.31 -3.07 13.19
CA HIS A 51 -23.11 -3.47 13.93
C HIS A 51 -22.31 -4.55 13.20
N LEU A 52 -22.99 -5.58 12.68
CA LEU A 52 -22.34 -6.63 11.89
C LEU A 52 -21.73 -6.09 10.60
N TYR A 53 -22.43 -5.17 9.92
CA TYR A 53 -21.93 -4.51 8.72
C TYR A 53 -20.71 -3.61 8.99
N GLU A 54 -20.71 -2.86 10.09
CA GLU A 54 -19.57 -2.04 10.50
C GLU A 54 -18.35 -2.90 10.85
N ARG A 55 -18.59 -4.03 11.53
CA ARG A 55 -17.56 -5.01 11.89
C ARG A 55 -16.99 -5.75 10.68
N SER A 56 -17.82 -6.10 9.69
CA SER A 56 -17.34 -6.74 8.45
C SER A 56 -16.47 -5.81 7.61
N ARG A 57 -16.50 -4.50 7.88
CA ARG A 57 -15.67 -3.49 7.23
C ARG A 57 -14.41 -3.14 8.04
N GLU A 58 -14.18 -3.79 9.17
CA GLU A 58 -12.90 -3.67 9.86
C GLU A 58 -11.80 -4.35 9.03
N PRO A 59 -10.59 -3.77 8.96
CA PRO A 59 -9.50 -4.37 8.22
C PRO A 59 -9.04 -5.64 8.94
N LEU A 60 -8.74 -6.68 8.17
CA LEU A 60 -8.17 -7.92 8.68
C LEU A 60 -6.71 -7.71 9.10
N PRO A 61 -6.19 -8.47 10.07
CA PRO A 61 -4.74 -8.51 10.31
C PRO A 61 -4.03 -9.11 9.07
N PRO A 62 -2.71 -8.91 8.92
CA PRO A 62 -1.95 -9.57 7.87
C PRO A 62 -2.15 -11.08 7.90
N PRO A 63 -2.24 -11.76 6.74
CA PRO A 63 -2.40 -13.21 6.70
C PRO A 63 -1.31 -13.92 7.49
N ASP A 64 -1.67 -14.96 8.22
CA ASP A 64 -0.71 -15.82 8.91
C ASP A 64 -0.03 -16.75 7.89
N ALA A 65 0.92 -16.19 7.16
CA ALA A 65 1.69 -16.87 6.13
C ALA A 65 3.19 -16.71 6.42
N PRO A 66 4.02 -17.71 6.08
CA PRO A 66 5.46 -17.57 6.23
C PRO A 66 5.96 -16.44 5.33
N PHE A 67 6.96 -15.70 5.81
CA PHE A 67 7.60 -14.67 5.00
C PHE A 67 8.34 -15.30 3.81
N PRO A 68 8.32 -14.68 2.62
CA PRO A 68 8.91 -15.27 1.42
C PRO A 68 10.43 -15.33 1.52
N THR A 69 11.05 -16.36 0.95
CA THR A 69 12.50 -16.48 0.97
C THR A 69 13.15 -15.39 0.11
N GLN A 70 14.17 -14.73 0.66
CA GLN A 70 14.84 -13.59 0.04
C GLN A 70 16.08 -14.03 -0.75
N VAL A 71 15.87 -14.53 -1.97
CA VAL A 71 16.95 -15.03 -2.83
C VAL A 71 17.41 -14.04 -3.90
N ARG A 72 16.63 -13.00 -4.20
CA ARG A 72 16.97 -12.06 -5.27
C ARG A 72 17.99 -11.02 -4.79
N ILE A 73 18.96 -10.74 -5.63
CA ILE A 73 20.03 -9.76 -5.41
C ILE A 73 20.17 -8.87 -6.64
N ALA A 74 20.57 -7.61 -6.42
CA ALA A 74 20.92 -6.69 -7.49
C ALA A 74 22.24 -5.99 -7.17
N ALA A 75 23.19 -6.07 -8.10
CA ALA A 75 24.38 -5.24 -8.14
C ALA A 75 24.08 -3.99 -8.98
N HIS A 76 23.87 -2.87 -8.32
CA HIS A 76 23.64 -1.58 -8.96
C HIS A 76 24.98 -1.01 -9.43
N LEU A 77 25.07 -0.67 -10.71
CA LEU A 77 26.29 -0.11 -11.28
C LEU A 77 26.39 1.40 -11.01
N CYS A 78 27.60 1.94 -11.17
CA CYS A 78 27.87 3.36 -11.07
C CYS A 78 27.02 4.17 -12.06
N GLY A 79 26.52 5.31 -11.61
CA GLY A 79 25.68 6.21 -12.40
C GLY A 79 25.50 7.56 -11.71
N LEU A 80 24.73 8.45 -12.33
CA LEU A 80 24.37 9.73 -11.70
C LEU A 80 23.68 9.48 -10.34
N GLY A 81 24.12 10.19 -9.30
CA GLY A 81 23.64 10.01 -7.93
C GLY A 81 24.24 8.82 -7.17
N ALA A 82 25.16 8.05 -7.77
CA ALA A 82 25.95 7.07 -7.04
C ALA A 82 26.87 7.74 -6.00
N GLU A 83 27.17 7.02 -4.92
CA GLU A 83 28.03 7.57 -3.87
C GLU A 83 29.45 7.72 -4.42
N ALA A 84 29.99 8.95 -4.35
CA ALA A 84 31.25 9.31 -5.02
C ALA A 84 32.44 8.42 -4.58
N TRP A 85 32.39 7.84 -3.38
CA TRP A 85 33.45 6.98 -2.87
C TRP A 85 33.49 5.58 -3.50
N ALA A 86 32.37 5.07 -4.03
CA ALA A 86 32.28 3.77 -4.70
C ALA A 86 32.59 3.87 -6.21
N CYS A 87 32.39 5.05 -6.79
CA CYS A 87 32.53 5.29 -8.24
C CYS A 87 33.68 6.27 -8.55
N ARG A 88 34.87 6.02 -7.99
CA ARG A 88 36.01 6.96 -8.02
C ARG A 88 36.61 7.16 -9.41
N GLU A 89 36.72 6.08 -10.18
CA GLU A 89 37.39 6.12 -11.49
C GLU A 89 36.50 6.67 -12.60
N ARG A 90 35.18 6.58 -12.42
CA ARG A 90 34.19 6.94 -13.44
C ARG A 90 32.83 7.22 -12.83
N ARG A 91 32.16 8.27 -13.33
CA ARG A 91 30.84 8.69 -12.86
C ARG A 91 29.70 7.77 -13.32
N GLU A 92 29.86 7.08 -14.44
CA GLU A 92 28.82 6.20 -15.00
C GLU A 92 29.44 4.92 -15.55
N ALA A 93 28.84 3.77 -15.22
CA ALA A 93 29.22 2.46 -15.74
C ALA A 93 28.76 2.30 -17.20
N THR A 94 29.54 1.60 -17.99
CA THR A 94 29.25 1.29 -19.39
C THR A 94 28.54 -0.04 -19.44
N GLU A 95 27.91 -0.32 -20.57
CA GLU A 95 27.33 -1.63 -20.83
C GLU A 95 28.38 -2.75 -20.76
N ALA A 96 29.65 -2.45 -21.11
CA ALA A 96 30.77 -3.38 -20.98
C ALA A 96 31.05 -3.74 -19.51
N ASP A 97 31.00 -2.78 -18.58
CA ASP A 97 31.14 -3.09 -17.15
C ASP A 97 30.00 -3.97 -16.67
N GLY A 98 28.76 -3.66 -17.09
CA GLY A 98 27.60 -4.47 -16.76
C GLY A 98 27.74 -5.92 -17.23
N ARG A 99 28.21 -6.14 -18.45
CA ARG A 99 28.52 -7.48 -18.97
C ARG A 99 29.64 -8.16 -18.19
N ALA A 100 30.67 -7.42 -17.76
CA ALA A 100 31.75 -7.98 -16.95
C ALA A 100 31.26 -8.42 -15.56
N VAL A 101 30.43 -7.61 -14.90
CA VAL A 101 29.80 -7.95 -13.61
C VAL A 101 28.85 -9.15 -13.76
N GLU A 102 28.04 -9.19 -14.82
CA GLU A 102 27.18 -10.33 -15.16
C GLU A 102 27.98 -11.61 -15.36
N ALA A 103 29.04 -11.57 -16.18
CA ALA A 103 29.92 -12.70 -16.39
C ALA A 103 30.53 -13.17 -15.07
N ARG A 104 30.98 -12.24 -14.20
CA ARG A 104 31.53 -12.57 -12.89
C ARG A 104 30.48 -13.23 -11.99
N MET A 105 29.27 -12.69 -11.92
CA MET A 105 28.16 -13.28 -11.17
C MET A 105 27.83 -14.70 -11.64
N ARG A 106 27.84 -14.97 -12.95
CA ARG A 106 27.61 -16.32 -13.50
C ARG A 106 28.66 -17.36 -13.08
N THR A 107 29.87 -16.92 -12.72
CA THR A 107 30.92 -17.82 -12.21
C THR A 107 30.81 -18.13 -10.71
N MET A 108 29.91 -17.44 -9.98
CA MET A 108 29.75 -17.65 -8.54
C MET A 108 28.87 -18.87 -8.27
N PRO A 109 29.36 -19.90 -7.56
CA PRO A 109 28.57 -21.10 -7.30
C PRO A 109 27.33 -20.85 -6.43
N GLU A 110 27.31 -19.77 -5.66
CA GLU A 110 26.19 -19.36 -4.80
C GLU A 110 25.03 -18.74 -5.58
N LEU A 111 25.24 -18.39 -6.86
CA LEU A 111 24.21 -17.85 -7.73
C LEU A 111 23.67 -18.95 -8.67
N ALA A 112 22.36 -18.96 -8.84
CA ALA A 112 21.67 -19.79 -9.82
C ALA A 112 21.59 -19.09 -11.18
N GLU A 113 21.37 -17.77 -11.17
CA GLU A 113 21.14 -16.95 -12.36
C GLU A 113 21.75 -15.57 -12.19
N ALA A 114 22.14 -14.96 -13.31
CA ALA A 114 22.55 -13.57 -13.39
C ALA A 114 22.22 -12.97 -14.76
N VAL A 115 21.58 -11.79 -14.75
CA VAL A 115 21.09 -11.09 -15.94
C VAL A 115 21.39 -9.60 -15.82
N LEU A 116 22.02 -9.04 -16.85
CA LEU A 116 22.17 -7.59 -16.99
C LEU A 116 20.81 -6.94 -17.34
N VAL A 117 20.40 -5.98 -16.52
CA VAL A 117 19.30 -5.06 -16.79
C VAL A 117 19.92 -3.72 -17.22
N SER A 118 19.72 -3.36 -18.50
CA SER A 118 20.22 -2.10 -19.04
C SER A 118 19.50 -0.91 -18.39
N LYS A 119 20.12 0.28 -18.46
CA LYS A 119 19.52 1.52 -17.96
C LYS A 119 18.18 1.82 -18.63
N GLU A 120 18.09 1.59 -19.94
CA GLU A 120 16.84 1.81 -20.69
C GLU A 120 15.78 0.78 -20.30
N GLU A 121 16.15 -0.47 -20.08
CA GLU A 121 15.21 -1.48 -19.56
C GLU A 121 14.69 -1.08 -18.18
N ASP A 122 15.56 -0.73 -17.23
CA ASP A 122 15.15 -0.30 -15.90
C ASP A 122 14.25 0.95 -15.96
N ARG A 123 14.50 1.86 -16.91
CA ARG A 123 13.64 2.99 -17.21
C ARG A 123 12.25 2.56 -17.67
N ARG A 124 12.16 1.64 -18.64
CA ARG A 124 10.86 1.13 -19.12
C ARG A 124 10.06 0.52 -17.98
N ARG A 125 10.69 -0.34 -17.16
CA ARG A 125 10.05 -0.99 -16.01
C ARG A 125 9.59 0.02 -14.97
N THR A 126 10.44 1.01 -14.66
CA THR A 126 10.10 2.08 -13.72
C THR A 126 8.95 2.94 -14.23
N LEU A 127 8.94 3.26 -15.53
CA LEU A 127 7.84 3.99 -16.17
C LEU A 127 6.54 3.22 -16.12
N ALA A 128 6.55 1.93 -16.46
CA ALA A 128 5.37 1.08 -16.37
C ALA A 128 4.82 1.08 -14.94
N TYR A 129 5.66 0.82 -13.94
CA TYR A 129 5.28 0.83 -12.53
C TYR A 129 4.62 2.14 -12.08
N TYR A 130 5.23 3.29 -12.41
CA TYR A 130 4.67 4.59 -12.02
C TYR A 130 3.43 4.98 -12.82
N THR A 131 3.32 4.54 -14.08
CA THR A 131 2.11 4.71 -14.89
C THR A 131 0.95 3.92 -14.27
N ASP A 132 1.18 2.66 -13.88
CA ASP A 132 0.18 1.82 -13.21
C ASP A 132 -0.23 2.41 -11.86
N ALA A 133 0.70 3.08 -11.17
CA ALA A 133 0.42 3.83 -9.94
C ALA A 133 -0.29 5.17 -10.17
N GLY A 134 -0.48 5.60 -11.43
CA GLY A 134 -1.03 6.91 -11.80
C GLY A 134 -0.12 8.09 -11.44
N GLU A 135 1.20 7.91 -11.50
CA GLU A 135 2.23 8.94 -11.19
C GLU A 135 3.40 8.95 -12.20
N PRO A 136 3.16 8.93 -13.52
CA PRO A 136 4.24 8.85 -14.51
C PRO A 136 5.26 10.01 -14.40
N GLU A 137 4.86 11.15 -13.83
CA GLU A 137 5.71 12.32 -13.62
C GLU A 137 6.78 12.16 -12.53
N LYS A 138 6.67 11.15 -11.64
CA LYS A 138 7.62 10.93 -10.54
C LYS A 138 8.91 10.24 -10.95
N ILE A 139 9.11 9.98 -12.24
CA ILE A 139 10.30 9.31 -12.74
C ILE A 139 11.44 10.31 -12.81
N GLU A 140 12.30 10.27 -11.80
CA GLU A 140 13.56 10.99 -11.83
C GLU A 140 14.62 10.17 -12.56
N LEU A 141 14.74 10.41 -13.87
CA LEU A 141 15.66 9.68 -14.77
C LEU A 141 17.12 9.70 -14.30
N ALA A 142 17.51 10.70 -13.50
CA ALA A 142 18.85 10.83 -12.94
C ALA A 142 19.21 9.67 -11.99
N PHE A 143 18.23 8.99 -11.40
CA PHE A 143 18.47 7.89 -10.44
C PHE A 143 18.40 6.50 -11.06
N LEU A 144 18.14 6.41 -12.37
CA LEU A 144 18.13 5.13 -13.09
C LEU A 144 19.54 4.77 -13.54
N HIS A 145 19.96 3.55 -13.21
CA HIS A 145 21.28 3.02 -13.56
C HIS A 145 21.14 1.55 -13.94
N ALA A 146 22.01 1.11 -14.85
CA ALA A 146 22.11 -0.30 -15.17
C ALA A 146 22.43 -1.10 -13.90
N ARG A 147 21.90 -2.32 -13.83
CA ARG A 147 22.14 -3.23 -12.71
C ARG A 147 22.24 -4.66 -13.22
N VAL A 148 22.93 -5.50 -12.48
CA VAL A 148 22.93 -6.95 -12.72
C VAL A 148 22.08 -7.60 -11.63
N GLU A 149 20.98 -8.22 -12.04
CA GLU A 149 20.12 -8.98 -11.15
C GLU A 149 20.60 -10.43 -11.09
N GLY A 150 20.43 -11.08 -9.94
CA GLY A 150 20.71 -12.49 -9.78
C GLY A 150 19.83 -13.17 -8.73
N THR A 151 19.89 -14.50 -8.73
CA THR A 151 19.16 -15.35 -7.80
C THR A 151 20.16 -16.18 -7.00
N LEU A 152 20.20 -15.99 -5.68
CA LEU A 152 20.99 -16.79 -4.76
C LEU A 152 20.38 -18.19 -4.63
N ARG A 153 21.23 -19.22 -4.58
CA ARG A 153 20.80 -20.57 -4.25
C ARG A 153 20.33 -20.67 -2.80
N ARG A 154 20.93 -19.88 -1.90
CA ARG A 154 20.55 -19.79 -0.49
C ARG A 154 20.59 -18.34 -0.04
N SER A 155 19.55 -17.90 0.66
CA SER A 155 19.48 -16.52 1.18
C SER A 155 20.64 -16.17 2.12
N ALA A 156 21.18 -17.16 2.85
CA ALA A 156 22.30 -16.99 3.77
C ALA A 156 23.61 -16.57 3.07
N ASP A 157 23.76 -16.86 1.76
CA ASP A 157 24.99 -16.56 1.01
C ASP A 157 25.12 -15.07 0.64
N PHE A 158 24.06 -14.28 0.83
CA PHE A 158 24.03 -12.87 0.40
C PHE A 158 25.20 -12.05 0.93
N ALA A 159 25.55 -12.13 2.22
CA ALA A 159 26.57 -11.27 2.79
C ALA A 159 27.93 -11.50 2.10
N ALA A 160 28.34 -12.76 1.94
CA ALA A 160 29.59 -13.12 1.28
C ALA A 160 29.58 -12.79 -0.23
N VAL A 161 28.44 -12.98 -0.90
CA VAL A 161 28.29 -12.59 -2.32
C VAL A 161 28.34 -11.07 -2.48
N ALA A 162 27.65 -10.33 -1.63
CA ALA A 162 27.57 -8.87 -1.69
C ALA A 162 28.94 -8.21 -1.48
N GLU A 163 29.76 -8.70 -0.55
CA GLU A 163 31.14 -8.21 -0.37
C GLU A 163 31.98 -8.41 -1.63
N ARG A 164 32.02 -9.63 -2.18
CA ARG A 164 32.77 -9.91 -3.43
C ARG A 164 32.29 -9.09 -4.63
N LEU A 165 30.99 -8.77 -4.69
CA LEU A 165 30.44 -7.94 -5.77
C LEU A 165 30.76 -6.46 -5.59
N ARG A 166 30.81 -5.94 -4.35
CA ARG A 166 31.20 -4.55 -4.06
C ARG A 166 32.66 -4.25 -4.44
N GLU A 167 33.52 -5.26 -4.44
CA GLU A 167 34.92 -5.15 -4.88
C GLU A 167 35.08 -5.03 -6.39
N LEU A 168 34.03 -5.31 -7.18
CA LEU A 168 34.11 -5.25 -8.63
C LEU A 168 34.10 -3.80 -9.14
N PRO A 169 34.97 -3.45 -10.11
CA PRO A 169 34.94 -2.14 -10.73
C PRO A 169 33.56 -1.82 -11.33
N GLY A 170 33.08 -0.60 -11.06
CA GLY A 170 31.80 -0.12 -11.58
C GLY A 170 30.57 -0.55 -10.78
N VAL A 171 30.71 -1.31 -9.68
CA VAL A 171 29.60 -1.61 -8.76
C VAL A 171 29.51 -0.52 -7.69
N ASN A 172 28.38 0.16 -7.62
CA ASN A 172 28.10 1.19 -6.60
C ASN A 172 27.61 0.55 -5.29
N ARG A 173 26.61 -0.32 -5.39
CA ARG A 173 26.01 -0.99 -4.24
C ARG A 173 25.39 -2.32 -4.62
N VAL A 174 25.29 -3.19 -3.62
CA VAL A 174 24.66 -4.50 -3.77
C VAL A 174 23.55 -4.62 -2.75
N LEU A 175 22.33 -4.91 -3.22
CA LEU A 175 21.10 -4.94 -2.44
C LEU A 175 20.39 -6.28 -2.60
N ARG A 176 19.70 -6.72 -1.55
CA ARG A 176 18.61 -7.70 -1.71
C ARG A 176 17.46 -7.02 -2.43
N VAL A 177 16.86 -7.72 -3.38
CA VAL A 177 15.60 -7.30 -4.00
C VAL A 177 14.49 -8.05 -3.26
N PRO A 178 13.68 -7.37 -2.43
CA PRO A 178 12.71 -8.07 -1.62
C PRO A 178 11.70 -8.84 -2.47
N THR A 179 11.47 -10.10 -2.14
CA THR A 179 10.25 -10.81 -2.58
C THR A 179 9.10 -10.27 -1.77
N ASP A 180 8.11 -9.67 -2.43
CA ASP A 180 7.01 -8.97 -1.79
C ASP A 180 6.04 -9.95 -1.11
N PHE A 181 5.97 -9.93 0.22
CA PHE A 181 5.01 -10.71 1.01
C PHE A 181 3.56 -10.45 0.60
N TRP A 182 3.23 -9.27 0.07
CA TRP A 182 1.85 -8.96 -0.31
C TRP A 182 1.51 -9.40 -1.74
N ALA A 183 2.51 -9.85 -2.52
CA ALA A 183 2.32 -10.36 -3.85
C ALA A 183 1.25 -11.46 -3.89
N GLY A 184 0.28 -11.32 -4.79
CA GLY A 184 -0.86 -12.25 -4.94
C GLY A 184 -1.89 -12.20 -3.82
N ARG A 185 -1.67 -11.44 -2.74
CA ARG A 185 -2.58 -11.30 -1.59
C ARG A 185 -3.35 -9.97 -1.60
N ALA A 186 -2.77 -8.96 -2.22
CA ALA A 186 -3.36 -7.63 -2.40
C ALA A 186 -2.97 -7.07 -3.77
N ASP A 187 -3.74 -6.10 -4.26
CA ASP A 187 -3.53 -5.43 -5.54
C ASP A 187 -2.85 -4.07 -5.38
N PHE A 188 -3.13 -3.36 -4.28
CA PHE A 188 -2.41 -2.13 -3.93
C PHE A 188 -2.22 -1.92 -2.43
N ALA A 189 -1.27 -1.05 -2.13
CA ALA A 189 -0.90 -0.58 -0.82
C ALA A 189 -1.25 0.91 -0.67
N VAL A 190 -1.96 1.26 0.40
CA VAL A 190 -2.21 2.64 0.84
C VAL A 190 -1.33 2.90 2.04
N HIS A 191 -0.20 3.56 1.80
CA HIS A 191 0.75 3.90 2.85
C HIS A 191 0.25 5.10 3.62
N LEU A 192 0.06 4.93 4.92
CA LEU A 192 -0.37 6.03 5.78
C LEU A 192 0.82 6.91 6.15
N CYS A 193 0.55 8.13 6.59
CA CYS A 193 1.55 9.00 7.17
C CYS A 193 2.08 8.39 8.48
N GLY A 194 3.40 8.28 8.59
CA GLY A 194 4.14 7.86 9.78
C GLY A 194 5.01 8.95 10.37
N THR A 195 5.84 8.60 11.34
CA THR A 195 6.81 9.54 11.94
C THR A 195 8.20 9.46 11.32
N ASP A 196 8.39 8.55 10.35
CA ASP A 196 9.64 8.35 9.63
C ASP A 196 10.00 9.59 8.82
N ASP A 197 11.29 9.74 8.55
CA ASP A 197 11.82 10.94 7.90
C ASP A 197 11.21 11.10 6.50
N TRP A 198 10.86 10.00 5.80
CA TRP A 198 10.19 10.05 4.50
C TRP A 198 8.76 10.59 4.59
N SER A 199 7.99 10.13 5.58
CA SER A 199 6.65 10.64 5.85
C SER A 199 6.65 12.14 6.17
N ARG A 200 7.70 12.68 6.82
CA ARG A 200 7.82 14.12 7.09
C ARG A 200 7.96 14.98 5.82
N TYR A 201 8.56 14.44 4.77
CA TYR A 201 8.69 15.12 3.48
C TYR A 201 7.46 14.90 2.59
N ALA A 202 6.95 13.67 2.55
CA ALA A 202 5.88 13.27 1.64
C ALA A 202 4.47 13.64 2.13
N CYS A 203 4.24 13.68 3.44
CA CYS A 203 2.97 14.16 4.00
C CYS A 203 3.04 15.69 4.11
N PRO A 204 2.20 16.45 3.39
CA PRO A 204 2.35 17.89 3.27
C PRO A 204 2.27 18.60 4.63
N LYS A 205 3.09 19.63 4.82
CA LYS A 205 2.95 20.58 5.94
C LYS A 205 1.54 21.21 6.01
N HIS A 206 0.84 21.28 4.87
CA HIS A 206 -0.51 21.84 4.73
C HIS A 206 -1.64 20.83 4.96
N ARG A 207 -1.30 19.56 5.22
CA ARG A 207 -2.24 18.49 5.58
C ARG A 207 -1.62 17.68 6.73
N PRO A 208 -1.47 18.29 7.91
CA PRO A 208 -0.81 17.63 9.02
C PRO A 208 -1.57 16.35 9.37
N ALA A 209 -0.89 15.21 9.27
CA ALA A 209 -1.40 13.94 9.78
C ALA A 209 -1.40 14.03 11.31
N GLY A 210 -2.58 14.31 11.87
CA GLY A 210 -2.76 14.65 13.28
C GLY A 210 -1.74 15.68 13.82
N ALA A 211 -1.64 15.77 15.14
CA ALA A 211 -0.64 16.61 15.81
C ALA A 211 0.77 15.97 15.86
N THR A 212 0.86 14.65 15.60
CA THR A 212 2.07 13.84 15.80
C THR A 212 2.82 13.52 14.51
N GLY A 213 2.28 13.92 13.35
CA GLY A 213 2.80 13.56 12.02
C GLY A 213 2.38 12.17 11.54
N SER A 214 1.70 11.38 12.37
CA SER A 214 1.11 10.08 11.98
C SER A 214 -0.39 10.21 11.70
N ALA A 215 -0.93 9.35 10.82
CA ALA A 215 -2.37 9.30 10.57
C ALA A 215 -3.14 9.02 11.88
N SER A 216 -4.04 9.93 12.24
CA SER A 216 -4.92 9.81 13.41
C SER A 216 -5.97 8.70 13.21
N PRO A 217 -6.61 8.22 14.29
CA PRO A 217 -7.68 7.22 14.17
C PRO A 217 -8.84 7.67 13.26
N VAL A 218 -9.18 8.97 13.28
CA VAL A 218 -10.24 9.54 12.43
C VAL A 218 -9.81 9.53 10.95
N GLU A 219 -8.57 9.93 10.65
CA GLU A 219 -8.03 9.89 9.29
C GLU A 219 -7.94 8.46 8.77
N LYS A 220 -7.43 7.52 9.58
CA LYS A 220 -7.40 6.09 9.25
C LYS A 220 -8.80 5.57 8.91
N ARG A 221 -9.81 5.96 9.70
CA ARG A 221 -11.20 5.55 9.45
C ARG A 221 -11.74 6.15 8.15
N ALA A 222 -11.47 7.43 7.89
CA ALA A 222 -11.88 8.07 6.63
C ALA A 222 -11.22 7.42 5.39
N VAL A 223 -9.94 7.04 5.50
CA VAL A 223 -9.24 6.29 4.46
C VAL A 223 -9.87 4.92 4.25
N LEU A 224 -10.12 4.17 5.31
CA LEU A 224 -10.77 2.85 5.24
C LEU A 224 -12.18 2.94 4.65
N ASP A 225 -12.97 3.94 5.06
CA ASP A 225 -14.31 4.16 4.53
C ASP A 225 -14.27 4.49 3.04
N ARG A 226 -13.25 5.25 2.58
CA ARG A 226 -13.03 5.52 1.15
C ARG A 226 -12.58 4.27 0.39
N ILE A 227 -11.71 3.45 0.96
CA ILE A 227 -11.27 2.18 0.34
C ILE A 227 -12.48 1.29 0.06
N TRP A 228 -13.34 1.09 1.05
CA TRP A 228 -14.56 0.28 0.91
C TRP A 228 -15.62 0.90 -0.02
N ALA A 229 -15.51 2.19 -0.32
CA ALA A 229 -16.37 2.84 -1.32
C ALA A 229 -15.84 2.65 -2.75
N LEU A 230 -14.63 2.10 -2.93
CA LEU A 230 -14.10 1.79 -4.26
C LEU A 230 -14.85 0.60 -4.87
N PRO A 231 -15.21 0.65 -6.16
CA PRO A 231 -15.82 -0.47 -6.85
C PRO A 231 -14.94 -1.71 -6.80
N GLY A 232 -15.51 -2.83 -6.34
CA GLY A 232 -14.83 -4.13 -6.34
C GLY A 232 -13.88 -4.38 -5.17
N ALA A 233 -13.70 -3.43 -4.25
CA ALA A 233 -12.93 -3.65 -3.02
C ALA A 233 -13.56 -4.78 -2.20
N GLU A 234 -12.81 -5.86 -2.01
CA GLU A 234 -13.32 -7.11 -1.42
C GLU A 234 -12.73 -7.34 -0.03
N THR A 235 -11.41 -7.20 0.11
CA THR A 235 -10.71 -7.41 1.37
C THR A 235 -9.73 -6.28 1.63
N VAL A 236 -9.69 -5.80 2.88
CA VAL A 236 -8.73 -4.82 3.34
C VAL A 236 -7.95 -5.43 4.50
N TYR A 237 -6.63 -5.46 4.37
CA TYR A 237 -5.71 -5.83 5.45
C TYR A 237 -5.07 -4.57 6.03
N LEU A 238 -4.79 -4.58 7.32
CA LEU A 238 -3.97 -3.55 7.98
C LEU A 238 -2.62 -4.15 8.35
N GLU A 239 -1.57 -3.75 7.65
CA GLU A 239 -0.20 -3.98 8.10
C GLU A 239 0.10 -3.05 9.29
N SER A 240 0.14 -3.62 10.48
CA SER A 240 0.56 -2.91 11.68
C SER A 240 2.05 -2.59 11.65
N ARG A 241 2.48 -1.61 12.45
CA ARG A 241 3.90 -1.27 12.64
C ARG A 241 4.72 -2.50 13.06
N ASP A 242 4.20 -3.29 14.00
CA ASP A 242 4.91 -4.48 14.49
C ASP A 242 5.10 -5.53 13.40
N HIS A 243 4.07 -5.78 12.57
CA HIS A 243 4.20 -6.68 11.43
C HIS A 243 5.27 -6.18 10.46
N ARG A 244 5.20 -4.89 10.11
CA ARG A 244 6.14 -4.24 9.21
C ARG A 244 7.59 -4.30 9.71
N ILE A 245 7.82 -4.08 11.01
CA ILE A 245 9.15 -4.19 11.62
C ILE A 245 9.70 -5.60 11.46
N ARG A 246 8.89 -6.64 11.72
CA ARG A 246 9.30 -8.04 11.50
C ARG A 246 9.61 -8.32 10.03
N LEU A 247 8.75 -7.83 9.12
CA LEU A 247 8.92 -8.02 7.69
C LEU A 247 10.20 -7.34 7.17
N LEU A 248 10.48 -6.11 7.60
CA LEU A 248 11.69 -5.40 7.20
C LEU A 248 12.97 -6.04 7.75
N ARG A 249 12.94 -6.57 8.98
CA ARG A 249 14.06 -7.38 9.53
C ARG A 249 14.27 -8.66 8.74
N HIS A 250 13.21 -9.27 8.24
CA HIS A 250 13.28 -10.44 7.37
C HIS A 250 13.86 -10.10 5.99
N TYR A 251 13.51 -8.94 5.42
CA TYR A 251 14.06 -8.47 4.14
C TYR A 251 15.54 -8.07 4.24
N HIS A 252 15.97 -7.56 5.40
CA HIS A 252 17.30 -7.02 5.62
C HIS A 252 17.95 -7.56 6.90
N PRO A 253 18.19 -8.88 7.01
CA PRO A 253 18.75 -9.48 8.22
C PRO A 253 20.17 -8.99 8.54
N GLU A 254 20.90 -8.50 7.54
CA GLU A 254 22.25 -7.94 7.69
C GLU A 254 22.28 -6.54 8.33
N ARG A 255 21.14 -5.86 8.44
CA ARG A 255 21.08 -4.49 8.97
C ARG A 255 20.98 -4.52 10.50
N PRO A 256 21.90 -3.83 11.21
CA PRO A 256 21.88 -3.83 12.66
C PRO A 256 20.63 -3.11 13.20
N ALA A 257 20.18 -3.54 14.37
CA ALA A 257 19.12 -2.83 15.09
C ALA A 257 19.61 -1.40 15.42
N GLY A 258 18.89 -0.38 14.94
CA GLY A 258 19.24 1.02 15.15
C GLY A 258 20.05 1.67 14.02
N ASP A 259 20.20 1.01 12.85
CA ASP A 259 20.69 1.68 11.64
C ASP A 259 19.85 2.97 11.40
N PRO A 260 20.47 4.17 11.40
CA PRO A 260 19.76 5.43 11.25
C PRO A 260 18.97 5.54 9.94
N LEU A 261 19.40 4.82 8.90
CA LEU A 261 18.71 4.76 7.60
C LEU A 261 17.50 3.82 7.64
N PHE A 262 17.41 2.94 8.64
CA PHE A 262 16.36 1.94 8.82
C PHE A 262 15.73 2.07 10.21
N ARG A 263 15.20 3.25 10.51
CA ARG A 263 14.39 3.54 11.71
C ARG A 263 13.04 2.85 11.66
N PHE A 264 13.05 1.54 11.88
CA PHE A 264 11.86 0.69 11.86
C PHE A 264 10.83 1.09 12.93
N ASP A 265 11.29 1.68 14.04
CA ASP A 265 10.47 2.25 15.11
C ASP A 265 9.55 3.39 14.65
N ARG A 266 9.93 4.08 13.56
CA ARG A 266 9.14 5.18 12.99
C ARG A 266 8.24 4.76 11.83
N SER A 267 8.15 3.45 11.59
CA SER A 267 7.41 2.91 10.46
C SER A 267 5.93 3.33 10.47
N TYR A 268 5.38 3.47 9.26
CA TYR A 268 3.97 3.75 9.04
C TYR A 268 3.17 2.44 8.94
N GLU A 269 1.87 2.54 9.21
CA GLU A 269 0.92 1.48 8.88
C GLU A 269 0.53 1.56 7.41
N THR A 270 0.12 0.43 6.83
CA THR A 270 -0.30 0.37 5.43
C THR A 270 -1.60 -0.43 5.33
N PHE A 271 -2.58 0.08 4.60
CA PHE A 271 -3.71 -0.75 4.17
C PHE A 271 -3.34 -1.47 2.88
N TYR A 272 -3.52 -2.78 2.86
CA TYR A 272 -3.38 -3.61 1.66
C TYR A 272 -4.77 -4.01 1.19
N VAL A 273 -5.10 -3.74 -0.07
CA VAL A 273 -6.46 -3.90 -0.59
C VAL A 273 -6.47 -4.93 -1.71
N ARG A 274 -7.41 -5.87 -1.61
CA ARG A 274 -7.70 -6.88 -2.63
C ARG A 274 -9.05 -6.57 -3.28
N PHE A 275 -9.09 -6.67 -4.60
CA PHE A 275 -10.28 -6.50 -5.42
C PHE A 275 -10.76 -7.85 -5.95
N SER A 276 -12.08 -7.96 -6.11
CA SER A 276 -12.74 -9.12 -6.71
C SER A 276 -12.49 -9.24 -8.23
N GLY A 277 -11.98 -8.18 -8.86
CA GLY A 277 -11.63 -8.12 -10.28
C GLY A 277 -10.46 -7.17 -10.53
N PRO A 278 -10.10 -6.91 -11.80
CA PRO A 278 -9.03 -5.97 -12.11
C PRO A 278 -9.37 -4.58 -11.54
N ALA A 279 -8.50 -4.07 -10.67
CA ALA A 279 -8.67 -2.76 -10.06
C ALA A 279 -8.31 -1.65 -11.07
N ASP A 280 -9.13 -0.59 -11.13
CA ASP A 280 -8.73 0.66 -11.77
C ASP A 280 -7.79 1.41 -10.81
N LEU A 281 -6.51 1.05 -10.85
CA LEU A 281 -5.48 1.59 -9.96
C LEU A 281 -5.33 3.12 -10.09
N PRO A 282 -5.29 3.72 -11.29
CA PRO A 282 -5.27 5.17 -11.43
C PRO A 282 -6.45 5.87 -10.75
N ALA A 283 -7.68 5.36 -10.92
CA ALA A 283 -8.86 5.94 -10.27
C ALA A 283 -8.82 5.77 -8.75
N ALA A 284 -8.44 4.59 -8.25
CA ALA A 284 -8.29 4.33 -6.82
C ALA A 284 -7.22 5.25 -6.19
N ALA A 285 -6.07 5.37 -6.85
CA ALA A 285 -4.99 6.25 -6.46
C ALA A 285 -5.45 7.72 -6.39
N ALA A 286 -6.14 8.22 -7.41
CA ALA A 286 -6.68 9.58 -7.43
C ALA A 286 -7.68 9.83 -6.27
N ALA A 287 -8.53 8.84 -5.98
CA ALA A 287 -9.54 8.91 -4.93
C ALA A 287 -8.96 8.89 -3.50
N LEU A 288 -7.79 8.26 -3.31
CA LEU A 288 -7.19 8.01 -2.01
C LEU A 288 -6.02 8.94 -1.67
N LYS A 289 -5.14 9.26 -2.62
CA LYS A 289 -3.92 10.06 -2.38
C LYS A 289 -4.20 11.47 -1.84
N SER A 290 -5.39 12.01 -2.14
CA SER A 290 -5.79 13.34 -1.68
C SER A 290 -6.27 13.37 -0.23
N LEU A 291 -6.54 12.21 0.38
CA LEU A 291 -7.06 12.14 1.74
C LEU A 291 -6.02 12.50 2.80
N PRO A 292 -6.43 13.20 3.87
CA PRO A 292 -5.59 13.39 5.06
C PRO A 292 -5.10 12.05 5.63
N GLY A 293 -3.84 12.00 6.05
CA GLY A 293 -3.21 10.79 6.59
C GLY A 293 -2.74 9.78 5.55
N VAL A 294 -2.95 10.00 4.25
CA VAL A 294 -2.38 9.17 3.17
C VAL A 294 -1.07 9.78 2.67
N ARG A 295 0.00 8.97 2.66
CA ARG A 295 1.31 9.35 2.15
C ARG A 295 1.46 9.01 0.67
N SER A 296 1.08 7.79 0.30
CA SER A 296 1.15 7.31 -1.08
C SER A 296 0.22 6.12 -1.30
N VAL A 297 -0.11 5.89 -2.56
CA VAL A 297 -0.81 4.68 -3.02
C VAL A 297 0.06 4.06 -4.10
N ALA A 298 0.32 2.76 -4.00
CA ALA A 298 1.22 2.03 -4.88
C ALA A 298 0.66 0.65 -5.22
N PRO A 299 0.87 0.13 -6.45
CA PRO A 299 0.53 -1.24 -6.78
C PRO A 299 1.37 -2.22 -5.95
N VAL A 300 0.78 -3.34 -5.58
CA VAL A 300 1.51 -4.49 -5.04
C VAL A 300 2.04 -5.29 -6.22
N ARG A 301 3.33 -5.61 -6.20
CA ARG A 301 3.96 -6.30 -7.33
C ARG A 301 3.51 -7.76 -7.35
N ALA A 302 3.02 -8.23 -8.50
CA ALA A 302 2.72 -9.64 -8.68
C ALA A 302 3.99 -10.50 -8.50
N GLU A 303 3.84 -11.65 -7.86
CA GLU A 303 4.93 -12.60 -7.65
C GLU A 303 5.34 -13.17 -9.02
N GLY A 304 6.61 -13.05 -9.38
CA GLY A 304 7.13 -13.68 -10.59
C GLY A 304 6.50 -13.18 -11.89
N HIS A 305 6.39 -11.86 -12.09
CA HIS A 305 6.41 -11.32 -13.44
C HIS A 305 7.88 -11.24 -13.89
N PRO A 306 8.46 -12.25 -14.57
CA PRO A 306 9.49 -11.94 -15.53
C PRO A 306 8.76 -11.09 -16.58
N GLU A 307 9.01 -9.79 -16.60
CA GLU A 307 8.56 -8.90 -17.68
C GLU A 307 9.32 -9.27 -18.96
N GLY A 308 8.99 -10.43 -19.51
CA GLY A 308 9.56 -11.03 -20.71
C GLY A 308 8.42 -11.35 -21.67
N HIS A 309 8.30 -10.51 -22.70
CA HIS A 309 7.62 -10.76 -23.97
C HIS A 309 6.11 -11.07 -23.91
N SER A 310 5.30 -10.01 -23.82
CA SER A 310 4.12 -9.92 -24.70
C SER A 310 4.50 -9.02 -25.88
N LEU A 311 5.34 -9.54 -26.78
CA LEU A 311 5.30 -9.06 -28.16
C LEU A 311 3.94 -9.48 -28.68
N ALA A 312 3.04 -8.51 -28.82
CA ALA A 312 1.86 -8.68 -29.64
C ALA A 312 2.33 -9.19 -31.01
N GLU A 313 2.01 -10.45 -31.31
CA GLU A 313 1.99 -10.94 -32.69
C GLU A 313 0.99 -10.05 -33.44
N GLY A 314 1.53 -9.03 -34.10
CA GLY A 314 0.86 -8.37 -35.18
C GLY A 314 0.58 -9.43 -36.26
N ARG A 315 -0.66 -9.89 -36.34
CA ARG A 315 -1.20 -10.48 -37.56
C ARG A 315 -1.23 -9.40 -38.64
N GLY A 316 -0.12 -9.29 -39.36
CA GLY A 316 -0.11 -8.72 -40.69
C GLY A 316 -0.55 -9.77 -41.71
N GLY A 317 -1.34 -9.31 -42.69
CA GLY A 317 -1.50 -9.97 -43.98
C GLY A 317 -2.77 -10.82 -44.11
N ASP A 318 -3.78 -10.24 -44.77
CA ASP A 318 -4.08 -10.69 -46.14
C ASP A 318 -4.67 -9.52 -46.94
N VAL A 319 -3.84 -8.98 -47.83
CA VAL A 319 -4.27 -8.23 -49.01
C VAL A 319 -4.27 -9.23 -50.16
N VAL A 320 -5.46 -9.64 -50.58
CA VAL A 320 -5.77 -10.22 -51.89
C VAL A 320 -7.07 -9.50 -52.28
N GLY A 321 -7.07 -8.56 -53.21
CA GLY A 321 -6.78 -8.79 -54.61
C GLY A 321 -8.09 -9.10 -55.33
N SER A 322 -8.88 -8.07 -55.65
CA SER A 322 -9.86 -7.98 -56.77
C SER A 322 -10.40 -6.56 -56.85
#